data_AF-A0A172THR6-F1
#
_entry.id   AF-A0A172THR6-F1
#
_cell.length_a   1.000
_cell.length_b   1.000
_cell.length_c   1.000
_cell.angle_alpha   90.00
_cell.angle_beta   90.00
_cell.angle_gamma   90.00
#
_symmetry.space_group_name_H-M   'P 1'
#
loop_
_entity.id
_entity.type
_entity.pdbx_description
1 polymer ?
#
loop_
_entity_poly.entity_id
_entity_poly.type
_entity_poly.pdbx_seq_one_letter_code
_entity_poly.pdbx_strand_id
1 'polypeptide(L)'
;MAFQNLFKKEARSILPVYGGYALVVVFVHILILYRSHAMEYDAIWIAGVLLPLIFIALITIGIGYYQLHVEWRTNSIYLLLSLPVRGWKVLLAKLAAALAMLLATVFGVGISYVVILLRITWNDLTANGPILETTPYLINISLHLFWMCALAIVFLLLLVQFTFLCGQLAAKLKWLIMLCAFGGMLWLVLRLSPVLSDLLLWLPDLVFGKPGWDVTYLHMGPFVVLALFCIALLGLNGYLFEKEVEV
;
A
#
# COMPACT_ATOMS: atom_id res chain seq x y z
N MET A 1 12.13 17.47 -14.57
CA MET A 1 11.60 16.89 -15.82
C MET A 1 11.80 15.37 -15.88
N ALA A 2 13.01 14.83 -15.65
CA ALA A 2 13.27 13.38 -15.73
C ALA A 2 12.36 12.51 -14.83
N PHE A 3 12.19 12.88 -13.54
CA PHE A 3 11.34 12.12 -12.60
C PHE A 3 9.87 12.06 -13.02
N GLN A 4 9.31 13.17 -13.52
CA GLN A 4 7.91 13.21 -13.97
C GLN A 4 7.66 12.31 -15.19
N ASN A 5 8.63 12.26 -16.11
CA ASN A 5 8.54 11.39 -17.28
C ASN A 5 8.63 9.92 -16.88
N LEU A 6 9.51 9.59 -15.92
CA LEU A 6 9.59 8.25 -15.33
C LEU A 6 8.26 7.88 -14.66
N PHE A 7 7.75 8.74 -13.77
CA PHE A 7 6.46 8.51 -13.11
C PHE A 7 5.33 8.27 -14.13
N LYS A 8 5.20 9.11 -15.17
CA LYS A 8 4.17 8.94 -16.20
C LYS A 8 4.31 7.62 -16.96
N LYS A 9 5.54 7.21 -17.27
CA LYS A 9 5.83 5.92 -17.91
C LYS A 9 5.38 4.76 -17.01
N GLU A 10 5.78 4.77 -15.74
CA GLU A 10 5.43 3.73 -14.76
C GLU A 10 3.94 3.68 -14.47
N ALA A 11 3.28 4.84 -14.34
CA ALA A 11 1.83 4.91 -14.13
C ALA A 11 1.08 4.35 -15.33
N ARG A 12 1.51 4.66 -16.57
CA ARG A 12 0.88 4.15 -17.78
C ARG A 12 1.06 2.64 -17.94
N SER A 13 2.19 2.07 -17.52
CA SER A 13 2.45 0.63 -17.65
C SER A 13 1.59 -0.20 -16.71
N ILE A 14 1.32 0.29 -15.50
CA ILE A 14 0.49 -0.42 -14.51
C ILE A 14 -1.01 -0.08 -14.62
N LEU A 15 -1.37 0.99 -15.33
CA LEU A 15 -2.76 1.43 -15.51
C LEU A 15 -3.72 0.32 -15.95
N PRO A 16 -3.40 -0.55 -16.92
CA PRO A 16 -4.32 -1.61 -17.33
C PRO A 16 -4.71 -2.57 -16.20
N VAL A 17 -3.77 -2.85 -15.28
CA VAL A 17 -4.01 -3.76 -14.14
C VAL A 17 -4.96 -3.11 -13.14
N TYR A 18 -4.67 -1.87 -12.72
CA TYR A 18 -5.52 -1.13 -11.78
C TYR A 18 -6.88 -0.76 -12.40
N GLY A 19 -6.92 -0.41 -13.67
CA GLY A 19 -8.14 -0.10 -14.42
C GLY A 19 -9.04 -1.33 -14.59
N GLY A 20 -8.45 -2.46 -14.98
CA GLY A 20 -9.17 -3.74 -15.04
C GLY A 20 -9.72 -4.15 -13.68
N TYR A 21 -8.92 -4.00 -12.63
CA TYR A 21 -9.36 -4.24 -11.26
C TYR A 21 -10.53 -3.34 -10.84
N ALA A 22 -10.46 -2.04 -11.12
CA ALA A 22 -11.55 -1.10 -10.82
C ALA A 22 -12.86 -1.48 -11.53
N LEU A 23 -12.79 -1.93 -12.79
CA LEU A 23 -13.95 -2.44 -13.51
C LEU A 23 -14.54 -3.69 -12.87
N VAL A 24 -13.70 -4.62 -12.40
CA VAL A 24 -14.14 -5.81 -11.66
C VAL A 24 -14.85 -5.43 -10.36
N VAL A 25 -14.31 -4.46 -9.60
CA VAL A 25 -14.96 -3.98 -8.36
C VAL A 25 -16.34 -3.38 -8.66
N VAL A 26 -16.44 -2.52 -9.69
CA VAL A 26 -17.73 -1.93 -10.08
C VAL A 26 -18.72 -3.03 -10.50
N PHE A 27 -18.27 -4.03 -11.25
CA PHE A 27 -19.09 -5.17 -11.63
C PHE A 27 -19.58 -5.96 -10.40
N VAL A 28 -18.70 -6.19 -9.42
CA VAL A 28 -19.06 -6.84 -8.15
C VAL A 28 -20.09 -6.01 -7.38
N HIS A 29 -19.94 -4.69 -7.31
CA HIS A 29 -20.93 -3.82 -6.67
C HIS A 29 -22.30 -3.89 -7.35
N ILE A 30 -22.35 -3.95 -8.68
CA ILE A 30 -23.61 -4.12 -9.42
C ILE A 30 -24.24 -5.47 -9.10
N LEU A 31 -23.43 -6.54 -9.02
CA LEU A 31 -23.91 -7.89 -8.66
C LEU A 31 -24.49 -7.90 -7.24
N ILE A 32 -23.76 -7.32 -6.27
CA ILE A 32 -24.22 -7.21 -4.88
C ILE A 32 -25.54 -6.44 -4.81
N LEU A 33 -25.67 -5.33 -5.55
CA LEU A 33 -26.91 -4.56 -5.61
C LEU A 33 -28.08 -5.43 -6.09
N TYR A 34 -27.89 -6.21 -7.14
CA TYR A 34 -28.92 -7.11 -7.67
C TYR A 34 -29.31 -8.22 -6.69
N ARG A 35 -28.36 -8.73 -5.91
CA ARG A 35 -28.57 -9.84 -4.94
C ARG A 35 -28.83 -9.37 -3.51
N SER A 36 -28.93 -8.06 -3.28
CA SER A 36 -28.97 -7.45 -1.94
C SER A 36 -30.08 -8.01 -1.04
N HIS A 37 -31.25 -8.34 -1.59
CA HIS A 37 -32.37 -8.90 -0.82
C HIS A 37 -32.09 -10.24 -0.14
N ALA A 38 -31.10 -11.00 -0.62
CA ALA A 38 -30.75 -12.32 -0.09
C ALA A 38 -29.44 -12.31 0.71
N MET A 39 -28.82 -11.14 0.91
CA MET A 39 -27.53 -11.00 1.58
C MET A 39 -27.68 -10.22 2.88
N GLU A 40 -26.97 -10.68 3.91
CA GLU A 40 -26.84 -9.95 5.17
C GLU A 40 -25.97 -8.70 4.98
N TYR A 41 -26.22 -7.67 5.80
CA TYR A 41 -25.52 -6.39 5.71
C TYR A 41 -23.99 -6.52 5.89
N ASP A 42 -23.55 -7.39 6.79
CA ASP A 42 -22.13 -7.63 7.02
C ASP A 42 -21.46 -8.21 5.77
N ALA A 43 -22.14 -9.12 5.06
CA ALA A 43 -21.63 -9.69 3.82
C ALA A 43 -21.51 -8.63 2.72
N ILE A 44 -22.44 -7.68 2.64
CA ILE A 44 -22.39 -6.55 1.69
C ILE A 44 -21.19 -5.64 1.99
N TRP A 45 -20.94 -5.32 3.26
CA TRP A 45 -19.81 -4.47 3.64
C TRP A 45 -18.46 -5.16 3.40
N ILE A 46 -18.34 -6.43 3.76
CA ILE A 46 -17.12 -7.22 3.53
C ILE A 46 -16.83 -7.34 2.03
N ALA A 47 -17.83 -7.71 1.22
CA ALA A 47 -17.65 -7.92 -0.21
C ALA A 47 -17.48 -6.60 -0.99
N GLY A 48 -18.10 -5.50 -0.54
CA GLY A 48 -18.07 -4.21 -1.21
C GLY A 48 -16.89 -3.29 -0.82
N VAL A 49 -16.31 -3.45 0.37
CA VAL A 49 -15.24 -2.55 0.83
C VAL A 49 -14.00 -3.33 1.25
N LEU A 50 -14.13 -4.21 2.23
CA LEU A 50 -12.99 -4.87 2.86
C LEU A 50 -12.22 -5.75 1.89
N LEU A 51 -12.93 -6.64 1.19
CA LEU A 51 -12.33 -7.57 0.24
C LEU A 51 -11.66 -6.83 -0.92
N PRO A 52 -12.30 -5.83 -1.57
CA PRO A 52 -11.62 -5.00 -2.55
C PRO A 52 -10.34 -4.33 -2.01
N LEU A 53 -10.37 -3.77 -0.80
CA LEU A 53 -9.19 -3.14 -0.20
C LEU A 53 -8.02 -4.12 0.02
N ILE A 54 -8.32 -5.33 0.47
CA ILE A 54 -7.28 -6.36 0.69
C ILE A 54 -6.68 -6.80 -0.64
N PHE A 55 -7.52 -7.06 -1.65
CA PHE A 55 -7.04 -7.49 -2.96
C PHE A 55 -6.21 -6.42 -3.65
N ILE A 56 -6.60 -5.14 -3.59
CA ILE A 56 -5.81 -4.08 -4.21
C ILE A 56 -4.48 -3.85 -3.48
N ALA A 57 -4.43 -4.00 -2.16
CA ALA A 57 -3.18 -3.97 -1.41
C ALA A 57 -2.24 -5.10 -1.85
N LEU A 58 -2.74 -6.33 -1.99
CA LEU A 58 -1.96 -7.48 -2.46
C LEU A 58 -1.48 -7.30 -3.91
N ILE A 59 -2.34 -6.82 -4.81
CA ILE A 59 -1.98 -6.51 -6.20
C ILE A 59 -0.87 -5.46 -6.22
N THR A 60 -0.99 -4.41 -5.41
CA THR A 60 0.02 -3.35 -5.31
C THR A 60 1.36 -3.91 -4.89
N ILE A 61 1.40 -4.73 -3.83
CA ILE A 61 2.63 -5.38 -3.36
C ILE A 61 3.25 -6.25 -4.47
N GLY A 62 2.43 -7.03 -5.18
CA GLY A 62 2.87 -7.86 -6.31
C GLY A 62 3.42 -7.04 -7.50
N ILE A 63 2.86 -5.86 -7.75
CA ILE A 63 3.35 -4.94 -8.79
C ILE A 63 4.76 -4.45 -8.48
N GLY A 64 5.10 -4.25 -7.21
CA GLY A 64 6.47 -3.90 -6.80
C GLY A 64 7.52 -4.91 -7.28
N TYR A 65 7.20 -6.21 -7.21
CA TYR A 65 8.04 -7.27 -7.78
C TYR A 65 7.99 -7.27 -9.31
N TYR A 66 6.79 -7.24 -9.88
CA TYR A 66 6.57 -7.42 -11.32
C TYR A 66 7.25 -6.30 -12.15
N GLN A 67 7.19 -5.06 -11.69
CA GLN A 67 7.84 -3.92 -12.34
C GLN A 67 9.35 -4.15 -12.50
N LEU A 68 10.04 -4.59 -11.45
CA LEU A 68 11.47 -4.87 -11.50
C LEU A 68 11.78 -6.12 -12.33
N HIS A 69 10.97 -7.17 -12.19
CA HIS A 69 11.14 -8.42 -12.94
C HIS A 69 11.04 -8.20 -14.46
N VAL A 70 10.04 -7.45 -14.92
CA VAL A 70 9.86 -7.16 -16.35
C VAL A 70 11.01 -6.30 -16.89
N GLU A 71 11.48 -5.31 -16.14
CA GLU A 71 12.60 -4.48 -16.59
C GLU A 71 13.91 -5.24 -16.71
N TRP A 72 14.20 -6.12 -15.75
CA TRP A 72 15.35 -7.03 -15.84
C TRP A 72 15.23 -7.99 -17.01
N ARG A 73 14.05 -8.60 -17.20
CA ARG A 73 13.84 -9.57 -18.29
C ARG A 73 13.95 -8.93 -19.68
N THR A 74 13.56 -7.67 -19.81
CA THR A 74 13.57 -6.93 -21.07
C THR A 74 14.86 -6.16 -21.32
N ASN A 75 15.85 -6.24 -20.42
CA ASN A 75 17.08 -5.44 -20.46
C ASN A 75 16.86 -3.91 -20.54
N SER A 76 15.64 -3.44 -20.27
CA SER A 76 15.32 -2.02 -20.30
C SER A 76 15.92 -1.26 -19.11
N ILE A 77 16.36 -1.99 -18.09
CA ILE A 77 17.07 -1.44 -16.93
C ILE A 77 18.40 -0.79 -17.30
N TYR A 78 19.17 -1.38 -18.21
CA TYR A 78 20.46 -0.82 -18.66
C TYR A 78 20.28 0.52 -19.39
N LEU A 79 19.16 0.67 -20.11
CA LEU A 79 18.81 1.94 -20.76
C LEU A 79 18.40 3.00 -19.72
N LEU A 80 17.80 2.60 -18.60
CA LEU A 80 17.45 3.52 -17.52
C LEU A 80 18.68 4.02 -16.75
N LEU A 81 19.72 3.20 -16.60
CA LEU A 81 20.97 3.63 -15.96
C LEU A 81 21.94 4.39 -16.88
N SER A 82 21.84 4.23 -18.20
CA SER A 82 22.62 5.08 -19.12
C SER A 82 22.20 6.55 -19.05
N LEU A 83 21.03 6.83 -18.49
CA LEU A 83 20.62 8.17 -18.12
C LEU A 83 21.32 8.58 -16.82
N PRO A 84 21.78 9.84 -16.67
CA PRO A 84 22.45 10.34 -15.47
C PRO A 84 21.47 10.53 -14.29
N VAL A 85 20.82 9.46 -13.88
CA VAL A 85 19.77 9.42 -12.85
C VAL A 85 20.14 8.36 -11.82
N ARG A 86 20.27 8.79 -10.56
CA ARG A 86 20.56 7.91 -9.42
C ARG A 86 19.47 6.82 -9.26
N GLY A 87 19.86 5.61 -8.89
CA GLY A 87 18.98 4.44 -8.79
C GLY A 87 17.81 4.65 -7.83
N TRP A 88 18.04 5.31 -6.69
CA TRP A 88 16.99 5.61 -5.71
C TRP A 88 15.87 6.49 -6.30
N LYS A 89 16.16 7.37 -7.27
CA LYS A 89 15.13 8.20 -7.93
C LYS A 89 14.24 7.39 -8.85
N VAL A 90 14.80 6.36 -9.50
CA VAL A 90 14.05 5.44 -10.37
C VAL A 90 13.10 4.59 -9.52
N LEU A 91 13.60 4.03 -8.43
CA LEU A 91 12.79 3.26 -7.48
C LEU A 91 11.70 4.12 -6.82
N LEU A 92 12.02 5.35 -6.44
CA LEU A 92 11.04 6.30 -5.90
C LEU A 92 9.95 6.62 -6.92
N ALA A 93 10.28 6.76 -8.22
CA ALA A 93 9.29 7.00 -9.26
C ALA A 93 8.32 5.82 -9.42
N LYS A 94 8.83 4.57 -9.33
CA LYS A 94 8.04 3.34 -9.33
C LYS A 94 7.11 3.26 -8.13
N LEU A 95 7.67 3.49 -6.94
CA LEU A 95 6.91 3.53 -5.68
C LEU A 95 5.79 4.58 -5.76
N ALA A 96 6.12 5.80 -6.18
CA ALA A 96 5.15 6.88 -6.33
C ALA A 96 4.04 6.53 -7.33
N ALA A 97 4.37 5.91 -8.47
CA ALA A 97 3.38 5.46 -9.45
C ALA A 97 2.46 4.38 -8.88
N ALA A 98 3.00 3.37 -8.20
CA ALA A 98 2.22 2.32 -7.56
C ALA A 98 1.28 2.90 -6.48
N LEU A 99 1.79 3.80 -5.62
CA LEU A 99 0.99 4.46 -4.60
C LEU A 99 -0.10 5.35 -5.19
N ALA A 100 0.20 6.14 -6.23
CA ALA A 100 -0.79 6.98 -6.88
C ALA A 100 -1.95 6.14 -7.46
N MET A 101 -1.64 4.98 -8.05
CA MET A 101 -2.65 4.08 -8.60
C MET A 101 -3.41 3.33 -7.51
N LEU A 102 -2.76 2.93 -6.42
CA LEU A 102 -3.43 2.40 -5.22
C LEU A 102 -4.42 3.43 -4.66
N LEU A 103 -3.99 4.67 -4.45
CA LEU A 103 -4.85 5.75 -3.96
C LEU A 103 -6.04 5.97 -4.89
N ALA A 104 -5.79 6.11 -6.19
CA ALA A 104 -6.84 6.31 -7.18
C ALA A 104 -7.86 5.16 -7.18
N THR A 105 -7.40 3.91 -7.04
CA THR A 105 -8.31 2.75 -6.99
C THR A 105 -9.06 2.65 -5.67
N VAL A 106 -8.44 2.94 -4.52
CA VAL A 106 -9.14 3.02 -3.23
C VAL A 106 -10.22 4.09 -3.26
N PHE A 107 -9.92 5.28 -3.79
CA PHE A 107 -10.92 6.33 -4.00
C PHE A 107 -12.03 5.87 -4.96
N GLY A 108 -11.67 5.19 -6.06
CA GLY A 108 -12.63 4.63 -7.00
C GLY A 108 -13.57 3.59 -6.37
N VAL A 109 -13.04 2.69 -5.54
CA VAL A 109 -13.81 1.70 -4.76
C VAL A 109 -14.77 2.44 -3.82
N GLY A 110 -14.29 3.43 -3.06
CA GLY A 110 -15.11 4.22 -2.14
C GLY A 110 -16.23 4.98 -2.84
N ILE A 111 -15.93 5.66 -3.96
CA ILE A 111 -16.94 6.34 -4.79
C ILE A 111 -17.96 5.34 -5.32
N SER A 112 -17.50 4.19 -5.84
CA SER A 112 -18.39 3.16 -6.37
C SER A 112 -19.31 2.59 -5.28
N TYR A 113 -18.78 2.34 -4.07
CA TYR A 113 -19.57 1.91 -2.92
C TYR A 113 -20.64 2.95 -2.56
N VAL A 114 -20.25 4.23 -2.45
CA VAL A 114 -21.16 5.34 -2.13
C VAL A 114 -22.27 5.49 -3.17
N VAL A 115 -21.94 5.38 -4.45
CA VAL A 115 -22.92 5.58 -5.53
C VAL A 115 -23.87 4.38 -5.68
N ILE A 116 -23.36 3.16 -5.53
CA ILE A 116 -24.10 1.93 -5.87
C ILE A 116 -24.72 1.28 -4.64
N LEU A 117 -23.93 1.06 -3.58
CA LEU A 117 -24.29 0.21 -2.45
C LEU A 117 -24.83 0.98 -1.26
N LEU A 118 -24.46 2.25 -1.07
CA LEU A 118 -24.96 3.07 0.04
C LEU A 118 -26.50 3.20 0.02
N ARG A 119 -27.12 3.08 -1.15
CA ARG A 119 -28.58 3.10 -1.28
C ARG A 119 -29.25 1.96 -0.50
N ILE A 120 -28.58 0.82 -0.37
CA ILE A 120 -29.09 -0.36 0.34
C ILE A 120 -29.06 -0.10 1.85
N THR A 121 -28.02 0.55 2.35
CA THR A 121 -27.80 0.81 3.78
C THR A 121 -28.34 2.16 4.26
N TRP A 122 -28.88 2.98 3.35
CA TRP A 122 -29.30 4.35 3.64
C TRP A 122 -30.38 4.43 4.73
N ASN A 123 -31.40 3.59 4.64
CA ASN A 123 -32.52 3.61 5.60
C ASN A 123 -32.09 3.22 7.01
N ASP A 124 -31.15 2.28 7.14
CA ASP A 124 -30.63 1.87 8.44
C ASP A 124 -29.65 2.88 9.01
N LEU A 125 -28.87 3.57 8.16
CA LEU A 125 -28.01 4.67 8.60
C LEU A 125 -28.83 5.84 9.15
N THR A 126 -29.93 6.21 8.48
CA THR A 126 -30.77 7.34 8.91
C THR A 126 -31.67 7.00 10.10
N ALA A 127 -32.04 5.73 10.27
CA ALA A 127 -32.88 5.29 11.40
C ALA A 127 -32.11 5.16 12.73
N ASN A 128 -30.82 4.82 12.70
CA ASN A 128 -30.07 4.39 13.89
C ASN A 128 -29.20 5.46 14.58
N GLY A 129 -29.35 6.76 14.26
CA GLY A 129 -28.81 7.83 15.10
C GLY A 129 -28.38 9.12 14.39
N PRO A 130 -27.98 10.17 15.14
CA PRO A 130 -27.56 11.45 14.60
C PRO A 130 -26.17 11.32 13.94
N ILE A 131 -26.18 10.90 12.67
CA ILE A 131 -25.00 10.74 11.79
C ILE A 131 -24.06 11.95 11.90
N LEU A 132 -24.62 13.15 12.09
CA LEU A 132 -23.91 14.43 12.12
C LEU A 132 -22.95 14.59 13.32
N GLU A 133 -23.26 13.98 14.47
CA GLU A 133 -22.41 14.10 15.67
C GLU A 133 -21.24 13.10 15.66
N THR A 134 -21.40 11.96 14.97
CA THR A 134 -20.39 10.89 14.90
C THR A 134 -19.49 11.00 13.67
N THR A 135 -19.88 11.78 12.65
CA THR A 135 -19.10 11.95 11.41
C THR A 135 -17.65 12.42 11.62
N PRO A 136 -17.36 13.48 12.40
CA PRO A 136 -15.97 13.96 12.52
C PRO A 136 -15.07 12.93 13.18
N TYR A 137 -15.62 12.14 14.10
CA TYR A 137 -14.89 11.07 14.78
C TYR A 137 -14.58 9.90 13.84
N LEU A 138 -15.57 9.44 13.06
CA LEU A 138 -15.39 8.38 12.07
C LEU A 138 -14.40 8.77 10.97
N ILE A 139 -14.43 10.03 10.52
CA ILE A 139 -13.43 10.56 9.58
C ILE A 139 -12.03 10.51 10.20
N ASN A 140 -11.87 10.91 11.47
CA ASN A 140 -10.57 10.89 12.14
C ASN A 140 -10.01 9.46 12.26
N ILE A 141 -10.82 8.51 12.74
CA ILE A 141 -10.41 7.09 12.80
C ILE A 141 -10.05 6.56 11.42
N SER A 142 -10.88 6.85 10.41
CA SER A 142 -10.68 6.35 9.05
C SER A 142 -9.40 6.90 8.43
N LEU A 143 -9.13 8.21 8.61
CA LEU A 143 -7.89 8.84 8.14
C LEU A 143 -6.67 8.22 8.83
N HIS A 144 -6.77 7.98 10.13
CA HIS A 144 -5.71 7.37 10.91
C HIS A 144 -5.41 5.93 10.49
N LEU A 145 -6.44 5.09 10.36
CA LEU A 145 -6.28 3.72 9.84
C LEU A 145 -5.70 3.74 8.42
N PHE A 146 -6.17 4.67 7.58
CA PHE A 146 -5.73 4.79 6.20
C PHE A 146 -4.23 5.07 6.07
N TRP A 147 -3.69 6.05 6.80
CA TRP A 147 -2.25 6.34 6.70
C TRP A 147 -1.40 5.19 7.27
N MET A 148 -1.87 4.50 8.31
CA MET A 148 -1.17 3.34 8.87
C MET A 148 -1.11 2.19 7.87
N CYS A 149 -2.24 1.88 7.22
CA CYS A 149 -2.29 0.89 6.15
C CYS A 149 -1.41 1.30 4.97
N ALA A 150 -1.45 2.56 4.55
CA ALA A 150 -0.61 3.07 3.48
C ALA A 150 0.88 2.92 3.81
N LEU A 151 1.29 3.25 5.03
CA LEU A 151 2.68 3.10 5.48
C LEU A 151 3.12 1.63 5.48
N ALA A 152 2.26 0.72 5.94
CA ALA A 152 2.52 -0.72 5.89
C ALA A 152 2.68 -1.24 4.45
N ILE A 153 1.84 -0.77 3.52
CA ILE A 153 1.95 -1.13 2.09
C ILE A 153 3.25 -0.58 1.49
N VAL A 154 3.64 0.67 1.82
CA VAL A 154 4.92 1.25 1.40
C VAL A 154 6.09 0.40 1.88
N PHE A 155 6.07 0.00 3.15
CA PHE A 155 7.10 -0.86 3.72
C PHE A 155 7.17 -2.21 2.97
N LEU A 156 6.04 -2.87 2.76
CA LEU A 156 5.99 -4.16 2.05
C LEU A 156 6.43 -4.03 0.59
N LEU A 157 6.10 -2.93 -0.10
CA LEU A 157 6.59 -2.64 -1.45
C LEU A 157 8.12 -2.54 -1.47
N LEU A 158 8.70 -1.74 -0.58
CA LEU A 158 10.15 -1.56 -0.48
C LEU A 158 10.86 -2.85 -0.11
N LEU A 159 10.26 -3.64 0.78
CA LEU A 159 10.73 -4.97 1.15
C LEU A 159 10.73 -5.93 -0.03
N VAL A 160 9.65 -5.98 -0.81
CA VAL A 160 9.58 -6.84 -2.01
C VAL A 160 10.59 -6.40 -3.08
N GLN A 161 10.79 -5.09 -3.25
CA GLN A 161 11.83 -4.58 -4.14
C GLN A 161 13.24 -4.97 -3.67
N PHE A 162 13.49 -4.84 -2.37
CA PHE A 162 14.76 -5.23 -1.74
C PHE A 162 15.07 -6.70 -1.98
N THR A 163 14.09 -7.57 -1.72
CA THR A 163 14.30 -9.01 -1.81
C THR A 163 14.51 -9.45 -3.24
N PHE A 164 13.81 -8.84 -4.20
CA PHE A 164 14.06 -9.03 -5.62
C PHE A 164 15.51 -8.68 -6.00
N LEU A 165 16.02 -7.53 -5.56
CA LEU A 165 17.41 -7.11 -5.82
C LEU A 165 18.41 -8.08 -5.22
N CYS A 166 18.23 -8.50 -3.96
CA CYS A 166 19.06 -9.54 -3.34
C CYS A 166 19.06 -10.86 -4.14
N GLY A 167 17.92 -11.23 -4.72
CA GLY A 167 17.81 -12.40 -5.59
C GLY A 167 18.61 -12.29 -6.87
N GLN A 168 18.83 -11.08 -7.40
CA GLN A 168 19.65 -10.89 -8.61
C GLN A 168 21.15 -10.97 -8.34
N LEU A 169 21.60 -10.62 -7.12
CA LEU A 169 23.00 -10.78 -6.68
C LEU A 169 23.50 -12.23 -6.78
N ALA A 170 22.58 -13.18 -6.76
CA ALA A 170 22.90 -14.59 -6.71
C ALA A 170 22.86 -15.26 -8.09
N ALA A 171 23.95 -15.94 -8.45
CA ALA A 171 24.02 -16.68 -9.70
C ALA A 171 23.12 -17.94 -9.72
N LYS A 172 22.97 -18.61 -8.57
CA LYS A 172 22.19 -19.86 -8.40
C LYS A 172 21.21 -19.71 -7.25
N LEU A 173 20.09 -20.44 -7.29
CA LEU A 173 19.07 -20.47 -6.24
C LEU A 173 18.46 -19.09 -5.89
N LYS A 174 18.28 -18.23 -6.90
CA LYS A 174 17.73 -16.86 -6.74
C LYS A 174 16.50 -16.81 -5.83
N TRP A 175 15.55 -17.73 -6.04
CA TRP A 175 14.30 -17.77 -5.28
C TRP A 175 14.50 -18.04 -3.78
N LEU A 176 15.42 -18.95 -3.42
CA LEU A 176 15.70 -19.24 -2.01
C LEU A 176 16.34 -18.02 -1.32
N ILE A 177 17.22 -17.31 -2.02
CA ILE A 177 17.85 -16.10 -1.49
C ILE A 177 16.85 -14.95 -1.35
N MET A 178 15.91 -14.79 -2.30
CA MET A 178 14.81 -13.84 -2.15
C MET A 178 13.96 -14.15 -0.91
N LEU A 179 13.63 -15.42 -0.68
CA LEU A 179 12.82 -15.85 0.47
C LEU A 179 13.58 -15.64 1.78
N CYS A 180 14.86 -16.00 1.85
CA CYS A 180 15.71 -15.75 3.00
C CYS A 180 15.87 -14.25 3.28
N ALA A 181 16.05 -13.42 2.26
CA ALA A 181 16.13 -11.97 2.42
C ALA A 181 14.80 -11.38 2.92
N PHE A 182 13.66 -11.88 2.42
CA PHE A 182 12.33 -11.43 2.83
C PHE A 182 12.06 -11.77 4.29
N GLY A 183 12.26 -13.06 4.66
CA GLY A 183 12.09 -13.52 6.03
C GLY A 183 13.09 -12.87 6.99
N GLY A 184 14.35 -12.72 6.58
CA GLY A 184 15.41 -12.09 7.38
C GLY A 184 15.13 -10.62 7.66
N MET A 185 14.68 -9.85 6.66
CA MET A 185 14.34 -8.45 6.84
C MET A 185 13.06 -8.27 7.67
N LEU A 186 12.04 -9.10 7.47
CA LEU A 186 10.85 -9.09 8.34
C LEU A 186 11.21 -9.42 9.79
N TRP A 187 12.01 -10.46 10.01
CA TRP A 187 12.48 -10.84 11.34
C TRP A 187 13.26 -9.70 12.01
N LEU A 188 14.14 -9.03 11.25
CA LEU A 188 14.90 -7.88 11.72
C LEU A 188 13.97 -6.73 12.13
N VAL A 189 12.99 -6.37 11.31
CA VAL A 189 12.03 -5.31 11.64
C VAL A 189 11.21 -5.68 12.86
N LEU A 190 10.70 -6.91 12.96
CA LEU A 190 9.92 -7.36 14.12
C LEU A 190 10.75 -7.36 15.40
N ARG A 191 12.06 -7.62 15.32
CA ARG A 191 12.94 -7.66 16.50
C ARG A 191 13.44 -6.27 16.93
N LEU A 192 13.76 -5.41 15.96
CA LEU A 192 14.29 -4.07 16.22
C LEU A 192 13.19 -3.04 16.48
N SER A 193 12.01 -3.21 15.90
CA SER A 193 10.92 -2.23 16.00
C SER A 193 10.52 -1.92 17.45
N PRO A 194 10.30 -2.91 18.34
CA PRO A 194 9.99 -2.63 19.74
C PRO A 194 11.10 -1.86 20.45
N VAL A 195 12.35 -2.25 20.26
CA VAL A 195 13.52 -1.61 20.91
C VAL A 195 13.65 -0.15 20.47
N LEU A 196 13.50 0.12 19.17
CA LEU A 196 13.52 1.48 18.63
C LEU A 196 12.28 2.28 19.05
N SER A 197 11.13 1.63 19.19
CA SER A 197 9.90 2.27 19.65
C SER A 197 9.99 2.71 21.10
N ASP A 198 10.65 1.93 21.96
CA ASP A 198 10.87 2.27 23.37
C ASP A 198 11.77 3.52 23.51
N LEU A 199 12.72 3.72 22.59
CA LEU A 199 13.51 4.95 22.52
C LEU A 199 12.70 6.18 22.10
N LEU A 200 11.51 5.95 21.52
CA LEU A 200 10.60 6.97 20.99
C LEU A 200 9.38 7.21 21.88
N LEU A 201 9.39 6.74 23.14
CA LEU A 201 8.32 7.00 24.11
C LEU A 201 8.05 8.48 24.40
N TRP A 202 8.97 9.37 24.02
CA TRP A 202 8.79 10.81 24.14
C TRP A 202 7.86 11.40 23.07
N LEU A 203 7.53 10.66 22.01
CA LEU A 203 6.58 11.12 20.98
C LEU A 203 5.14 11.10 21.52
N PRO A 204 4.31 12.09 21.12
CA PRO A 204 2.93 12.14 21.55
C PRO A 204 2.12 10.98 20.97
N ASP A 205 1.20 10.45 21.79
CA ASP A 205 0.28 9.40 21.38
C ASP A 205 -0.84 9.94 20.50
N LEU A 206 -1.29 9.12 19.55
CA LEU A 206 -2.53 9.38 18.83
C LEU A 206 -3.71 9.00 19.70
N VAL A 207 -4.57 9.97 19.96
CA VAL A 207 -5.76 9.79 20.77
C VAL A 207 -6.96 9.52 19.87
N PHE A 208 -7.55 8.34 20.04
CA PHE A 208 -8.82 7.97 19.44
C PHE A 208 -9.91 8.04 20.50
N GLY A 209 -10.85 8.97 20.37
CA GLY A 209 -12.07 8.93 21.16
C GLY A 209 -12.82 10.25 21.16
N LYS A 210 -14.06 10.20 21.62
CA LYS A 210 -14.82 11.37 22.06
C LYS A 210 -14.75 11.43 23.60
N PRO A 211 -14.66 12.62 24.23
CA PRO A 211 -14.81 12.74 25.67
C PRO A 211 -16.14 12.12 26.13
N GLY A 212 -16.08 11.09 26.97
CA GLY A 212 -17.24 10.33 27.45
C GLY A 212 -17.42 8.93 26.83
N TRP A 213 -16.60 8.56 25.85
CA TRP A 213 -16.49 7.18 25.31
C TRP A 213 -15.09 6.63 25.65
N ASP A 214 -14.88 5.31 25.51
CA ASP A 214 -13.56 4.71 25.73
C ASP A 214 -12.52 5.35 24.80
N VAL A 215 -11.52 5.99 25.42
CA VAL A 215 -10.41 6.64 24.71
C VAL A 215 -9.31 5.62 24.51
N THR A 216 -9.01 5.31 23.25
CA THR A 216 -7.91 4.42 22.89
C THR A 216 -6.68 5.25 22.52
N TYR A 217 -5.58 5.01 23.22
CA TYR A 217 -4.29 5.62 22.93
C TYR A 217 -3.48 4.69 22.05
N LEU A 218 -2.89 5.23 20.99
CA LEU A 218 -2.06 4.49 20.07
C LEU A 218 -0.70 5.15 19.98
N HIS A 219 0.31 4.42 20.42
CA HIS A 219 1.68 4.91 20.44
C HIS A 219 2.19 5.17 19.02
N MET A 220 2.74 6.37 18.79
CA MET A 220 3.31 6.77 17.50
C MET A 220 4.67 6.11 17.22
N GLY A 221 5.37 5.67 18.26
CA GLY A 221 6.71 5.07 18.19
C GLY A 221 6.86 4.03 17.07
N PRO A 222 6.05 2.95 17.03
CA PRO A 222 6.20 1.89 16.03
C PRO A 222 6.06 2.38 14.58
N PHE A 223 5.23 3.40 14.34
CA PHE A 223 5.02 3.94 12.99
C PHE A 223 6.17 4.84 12.55
N VAL A 224 6.73 5.64 13.45
CA VAL A 224 7.95 6.42 13.17
C VAL A 224 9.11 5.48 12.87
N VAL A 225 9.26 4.40 13.64
CA VAL A 225 10.27 3.36 13.38
C VAL A 225 10.05 2.70 12.02
N LEU A 226 8.81 2.35 11.68
CA LEU A 226 8.49 1.79 10.36
C LEU A 226 8.84 2.76 9.23
N ALA A 227 8.57 4.06 9.39
CA ALA A 227 8.97 5.09 8.44
C ALA A 227 10.49 5.21 8.30
N LEU A 228 11.25 5.11 9.40
CA LEU A 228 12.71 5.05 9.36
C LEU A 228 13.21 3.81 8.61
N PHE A 229 12.60 2.66 8.82
CA PHE A 229 12.90 1.45 8.04
C PHE A 229 12.60 1.63 6.55
N CYS A 230 11.50 2.30 6.19
CA CYS A 230 11.21 2.63 4.79
C CYS A 230 12.31 3.51 4.17
N ILE A 231 12.78 4.54 4.88
CA ILE A 231 13.85 5.41 4.39
C ILE A 231 15.16 4.61 4.23
N ALA A 232 15.49 3.79 5.22
CA ALA A 232 16.68 2.94 5.18
C ALA A 232 16.63 1.94 4.01
N LEU A 233 15.49 1.25 3.83
CA LEU A 233 15.28 0.31 2.72
C LEU A 233 15.31 1.02 1.36
N LEU A 234 14.73 2.20 1.23
CA LEU A 234 14.79 2.97 -0.02
C LEU A 234 16.23 3.33 -0.38
N GLY A 235 17.02 3.79 0.59
CA GLY A 235 18.44 4.08 0.39
C GLY A 235 19.25 2.84 0.03
N LEU A 236 19.02 1.73 0.75
CA LEU A 236 19.70 0.47 0.53
C LEU A 236 19.34 -0.16 -0.83
N ASN A 237 18.07 -0.09 -1.23
CA ASN A 237 17.63 -0.52 -2.56
C ASN A 237 18.28 0.33 -3.66
N GLY A 238 18.36 1.65 -3.47
CA GLY A 238 19.05 2.54 -4.39
C GLY A 238 20.52 2.18 -4.56
N TYR A 239 21.22 1.90 -3.44
CA TYR A 239 22.61 1.49 -3.45
C TYR A 239 22.83 0.13 -4.14
N LEU A 240 22.02 -0.88 -3.82
CA LEU A 240 22.09 -2.20 -4.48
C LEU A 240 21.80 -2.12 -5.97
N PHE A 241 20.83 -1.29 -6.35
CA PHE A 241 20.44 -1.08 -7.73
C PHE A 241 21.57 -0.46 -8.57
N GLU A 242 22.32 0.50 -8.02
CA GLU A 242 23.48 1.09 -8.69
C GLU A 242 24.62 0.06 -8.81
N LYS A 243 24.90 -0.70 -7.75
CA LYS A 243 26.02 -1.66 -7.73
C LYS A 243 25.85 -2.83 -8.71
N GLU A 244 24.64 -3.36 -8.87
CA GLU A 244 24.42 -4.54 -9.70
C GLU A 244 24.36 -4.26 -11.20
N VAL A 245 24.03 -3.02 -11.57
CA VAL A 245 23.79 -2.68 -12.97
C VAL A 245 24.98 -1.94 -13.61
N GLU A 246 25.99 -1.56 -12.82
CA GLU A 246 27.28 -1.04 -13.30
C GLU A 246 28.29 -2.13 -13.74
N VAL A 247 27.89 -3.40 -13.78
CA VAL A 247 28.75 -4.53 -14.23
C VAL A 247 28.75 -4.67 -15.76
#